data_AF-A0A929MUQ4-F1
#
_entry.id   AF-A0A929MUQ4-F1
#
_cell.length_a   1.000
_cell.length_b   1.000
_cell.length_c   1.000
_cell.angle_alpha   90.00
_cell.angle_beta   90.00
_cell.angle_gamma   90.00
#
_symmetry.space_group_name_H-M   'P 1'
#
loop_
_entity.id
_entity.type
_entity.pdbx_description
1 polymer ?
#
loop_
_entity_poly.entity_id
_entity_poly.type
_entity_poly.pdbx_seq_one_letter_code
_entity_poly.pdbx_strand_id
1 'polypeptide(L)'
;MNNQETVLTFAQGSLIAKNELVFELSLADQASYFIYCESAEAAERFAFQAKQLVETLAPSGDQAASLLVSFVKENPAGLAYRYTVGQ
;
A
#
# COMPACT_ATOMS: atom_id res chain seq x y z
N MET A 1 -15.71 16.32 -6.41
CA MET A 1 -15.43 14.87 -6.40
C MET A 1 -14.12 14.68 -5.66
N ASN A 2 -14.21 14.39 -4.37
CA ASN A 2 -13.04 14.13 -3.51
C ASN A 2 -13.02 12.63 -3.25
N ASN A 3 -12.46 11.86 -4.18
CA ASN A 3 -12.40 10.39 -4.06
C ASN A 3 -10.95 9.92 -3.93
N GLN A 4 -10.15 10.64 -3.13
CA GLN A 4 -8.94 10.06 -2.57
C GLN A 4 -9.33 9.43 -1.23
N GLU A 5 -9.89 8.22 -1.28
CA GLU A 5 -10.09 7.42 -0.08
C GLU A 5 -8.72 6.82 0.29
N THR A 6 -8.01 7.51 1.19
CA THR A 6 -6.85 6.94 1.87
C THR A 6 -7.31 5.67 2.57
N VAL A 7 -6.76 4.53 2.17
CA VAL A 7 -7.16 3.22 2.71
C VAL A 7 -6.56 3.07 4.11
N LEU A 8 -5.30 3.50 4.30
CA LEU A 8 -4.57 3.38 5.57
C LEU A 8 -3.51 4.47 5.72
N THR A 9 -3.35 4.98 6.94
CA THR A 9 -2.23 5.85 7.33
C THR A 9 -1.45 5.18 8.46
N PHE A 10 -0.12 5.18 8.37
CA PHE A 10 0.78 4.66 9.39
C PHE A 10 1.97 5.60 9.59
N ALA A 11 2.77 5.38 10.63
CA ALA A 11 3.80 6.34 11.08
C ALA A 11 4.80 6.77 10.00
N GLN A 12 5.04 5.95 8.98
CA GLN A 12 6.05 6.18 7.94
C GLN A 12 5.46 6.27 6.52
N GLY A 13 4.15 6.38 6.38
CA GLY A 13 3.55 6.40 5.05
C GLY A 13 2.04 6.24 5.04
N SER A 14 1.51 6.06 3.84
CA SER A 14 0.09 5.86 3.61
C SER A 14 -0.12 4.91 2.46
N LEU A 15 -1.12 4.05 2.58
CA LEU A 15 -1.67 3.27 1.48
C LEU A 15 -2.93 3.97 0.99
N ILE A 16 -2.91 4.38 -0.27
CA ILE A 16 -3.94 5.21 -0.88
C ILE A 16 -4.56 4.42 -2.02
N ALA A 17 -5.88 4.26 -2.04
CA ALA A 17 -6.55 3.74 -3.22
C ALA A 17 -6.61 4.87 -4.26
N LYS A 18 -6.05 4.62 -5.44
CA LYS A 18 -6.13 5.53 -6.59
C LYS A 18 -7.39 5.28 -7.41
N ASN A 19 -7.80 4.02 -7.48
CA ASN A 19 -9.06 3.56 -8.06
C ASN A 19 -9.40 2.17 -7.50
N GLU A 20 -10.40 1.51 -8.08
CA GLU A 20 -10.88 0.18 -7.72
C GLU A 20 -9.84 -0.96 -7.85
N LEU A 21 -8.75 -0.77 -8.60
CA LEU A 21 -7.71 -1.80 -8.85
C LEU A 21 -6.29 -1.35 -8.52
N VAL A 22 -6.07 -0.05 -8.25
CA VAL A 22 -4.73 0.54 -8.13
C VAL A 22 -4.57 1.18 -6.77
N PHE A 23 -3.49 0.77 -6.08
CA PHE A 23 -3.07 1.35 -4.81
C PHE A 23 -1.73 2.03 -4.96
N GLU A 24 -1.54 3.14 -4.25
CA GLU A 24 -0.23 3.75 -4.03
C GLU A 24 0.18 3.55 -2.57
N LEU A 25 1.29 2.85 -2.35
CA LEU A 25 2.00 2.87 -1.08
C LEU A 25 3.00 4.02 -1.13
N SER A 26 2.68 5.12 -0.49
CA SER A 26 3.55 6.29 -0.33
C SER A 26 4.29 6.19 1.00
N LEU A 27 5.60 6.33 0.98
CA LEU A 27 6.47 6.23 2.15
C LEU A 27 7.19 7.56 2.35
N ALA A 28 7.24 8.07 3.58
CA ALA A 28 7.67 9.44 3.89
C ALA A 28 9.07 9.81 3.36
N ASP A 29 10.01 8.85 3.36
CA ASP A 29 11.40 9.04 2.94
C ASP A 29 11.84 8.11 1.79
N GLN A 30 10.89 7.46 1.10
CA GLN A 30 11.20 6.48 0.04
C GLN A 30 10.37 6.66 -1.22
N ALA A 31 10.66 5.81 -2.20
CA ALA A 31 9.87 5.69 -3.43
C ALA A 31 8.43 5.25 -3.12
N SER A 32 7.47 5.78 -3.88
CA SER A 32 6.11 5.26 -3.90
C SER A 32 6.09 3.90 -4.63
N TYR A 33 5.24 2.99 -4.19
CA TYR A 33 4.94 1.76 -4.93
C TYR A 33 3.52 1.84 -5.48
N PHE A 34 3.35 1.56 -6.76
CA PHE A 34 2.04 1.39 -7.38
C PHE A 34 1.74 -0.09 -7.49
N ILE A 35 0.61 -0.50 -6.92
CA ILE A 35 0.15 -1.89 -6.90
C ILE A 35 -1.06 -1.99 -7.81
N TYR A 36 -0.95 -2.81 -8.85
CA TYR A 36 -2.01 -3.07 -9.81
C TYR A 36 -2.59 -4.45 -9.55
N CYS A 37 -3.81 -4.50 -9.03
CA CYS A 37 -4.55 -5.73 -8.80
C CYS A 37 -5.22 -6.22 -10.08
N GLU A 38 -5.28 -7.54 -10.25
CA GLU A 38 -5.85 -8.17 -11.45
C GLU A 38 -7.39 -8.13 -11.51
N SER A 39 -8.04 -7.93 -10.36
CA SER A 39 -9.51 -7.89 -10.21
C SER A 39 -9.93 -7.12 -8.97
N ALA A 40 -11.22 -6.76 -8.89
CA ALA A 40 -11.79 -6.11 -7.71
C ALA A 40 -11.68 -7.00 -6.45
N GLU A 41 -11.92 -8.30 -6.59
CA GLU A 41 -11.71 -9.27 -5.50
C GLU A 41 -10.26 -9.31 -5.01
N ALA A 42 -9.30 -9.23 -5.93
CA ALA A 42 -7.88 -9.15 -5.58
C ALA A 42 -7.55 -7.83 -4.85
N ALA A 43 -8.14 -6.72 -5.30
CA ALA A 43 -7.98 -5.41 -4.67
C ALA A 43 -8.58 -5.36 -3.26
N GLU A 44 -9.77 -5.92 -3.05
CA GLU A 44 -10.39 -6.01 -1.73
C GLU A 44 -9.58 -6.88 -0.78
N ARG A 45 -9.09 -8.03 -1.25
CA ARG A 45 -8.22 -8.92 -0.45
C ARG A 45 -6.91 -8.23 -0.08
N PHE A 46 -6.29 -7.52 -1.02
CA PHE A 46 -5.08 -6.75 -0.77
C PHE A 46 -5.32 -5.65 0.28
N ALA A 47 -6.36 -4.84 0.10
CA ALA A 47 -6.70 -3.77 1.03
C ALA A 47 -6.99 -4.31 2.45
N PHE A 48 -7.71 -5.43 2.55
CA PHE A 48 -8.00 -6.09 3.82
C PHE A 48 -6.72 -6.59 4.51
N GLN A 49 -5.84 -7.28 3.78
CA GLN A 49 -4.58 -7.79 4.32
C GLN A 49 -3.63 -6.66 4.73
N ALA A 50 -3.51 -5.62 3.91
CA ALA A 50 -2.70 -4.44 4.25
C ALA A 50 -3.23 -3.75 5.52
N LYS A 51 -4.55 -3.66 5.67
CA LYS A 51 -5.19 -3.08 6.87
C LYS A 51 -4.86 -3.89 8.12
N GLN A 52 -5.08 -5.21 8.07
CA GLN A 52 -4.74 -6.11 9.17
C GLN A 52 -3.27 -5.98 9.57
N LEU A 53 -2.36 -5.88 8.59
CA LEU A 53 -0.94 -5.77 8.84
C LEU A 53 -0.58 -4.45 9.55
N VAL A 54 -1.15 -3.32 9.10
CA VAL A 54 -0.95 -2.01 9.75
C VAL A 54 -1.54 -1.99 11.16
N GLU A 55 -2.76 -2.49 11.36
CA GLU A 55 -3.42 -2.52 12.66
C GLU A 55 -2.67 -3.39 13.68
N THR A 56 -2.10 -4.51 13.23
CA THR A 56 -1.31 -5.41 14.08
C THR A 56 0.05 -4.80 14.46
N LEU A 57 0.61 -3.96 13.59
CA LEU A 57 1.95 -3.38 13.73
C LEU A 57 1.95 -1.91 14.18
N ALA A 58 0.78 -1.32 14.42
CA ALA A 58 0.58 0.06 14.87
C ALA A 58 1.47 0.53 16.05
N PRO A 59 1.89 -0.31 17.02
CA PRO A 59 2.83 0.14 18.06
C PRO A 59 4.30 0.24 17.62
N SER A 60 4.69 -0.32 16.47
CA SER A 60 6.09 -0.47 16.03
C SER A 60 6.33 0.15 14.64
N GLY A 61 5.91 1.40 14.44
CA GLY A 61 5.77 2.09 13.13
C GLY A 61 6.83 1.82 12.04
N ASP A 62 8.11 1.67 12.37
CA ASP A 62 9.19 1.28 11.44
C ASP A 62 9.00 -0.13 10.84
N GLN A 63 8.55 -1.10 11.63
CA GLN A 63 8.31 -2.47 11.14
C GLN A 63 7.11 -2.55 10.21
N ALA A 64 6.09 -1.71 10.44
CA ALA A 64 4.88 -1.70 9.62
C ALA A 64 5.18 -1.34 8.15
N ALA A 65 6.01 -0.31 7.94
CA ALA A 65 6.40 0.12 6.60
C ALA A 65 7.23 -0.93 5.87
N SER A 66 8.25 -1.50 6.54
CA SER A 66 9.11 -2.52 5.95
C SER A 66 8.32 -3.77 5.55
N LEU A 67 7.41 -4.23 6.41
CA LEU A 67 6.56 -5.39 6.13
C LEU A 67 5.53 -5.12 5.04
N LEU A 68 4.94 -3.91 4.98
CA LEU A 68 4.08 -3.52 3.86
C LEU A 68 4.84 -3.50 2.53
N VAL A 69 6.09 -3.03 2.51
CA VAL A 69 6.91 -3.06 1.29
C VAL A 69 7.21 -4.49 0.86
N SER A 70 7.56 -5.39 1.79
CA SER A 70 7.74 -6.81 1.48
C SER A 70 6.45 -7.44 0.97
N PHE A 71 5.34 -7.20 1.67
CA PHE A 71 4.01 -7.67 1.27
C PHE A 71 3.64 -7.21 -0.15
N VAL A 72 3.90 -5.94 -0.48
CA VAL A 72 3.66 -5.39 -1.83
C VAL A 72 4.55 -6.05 -2.88
N LYS A 73 5.83 -6.31 -2.58
CA LYS A 73 6.77 -6.96 -3.52
C LYS A 73 6.47 -8.44 -3.73
N GLU A 74 6.00 -9.11 -2.69
CA GLU A 74 5.64 -10.53 -2.73
C GLU A 74 4.20 -10.76 -3.18
N ASN A 75 3.41 -9.70 -3.33
CA ASN A 75 1.96 -9.76 -3.51
C ASN A 75 1.57 -10.68 -4.69
N PRO A 76 0.93 -11.83 -4.44
CA PRO A 76 0.50 -12.73 -5.51
C PRO A 76 -0.74 -12.22 -6.25
N ALA A 77 -1.40 -11.17 -5.75
CA ALA A 77 -2.67 -10.63 -6.26
C ALA A 77 -2.50 -9.48 -7.28
N GLY A 78 -1.26 -9.09 -7.60
CA GLY A 78 -1.01 -7.95 -8.48
C GLY A 78 0.47 -7.64 -8.74
N LEU A 79 0.73 -6.79 -9.74
CA LEU A 79 2.09 -6.33 -10.06
C LEU A 79 2.40 -5.03 -9.30
N ALA A 80 3.53 -5.02 -8.58
CA ALA A 80 4.01 -3.85 -7.86
C ALA A 80 5.17 -3.18 -8.61
N TYR A 81 4.99 -1.92 -8.98
CA TYR A 81 6.02 -1.10 -9.60
C TYR A 81 6.52 -0.05 -8.61
N ARG A 82 7.83 -0.07 -8.34
CA ARG A 82 8.49 0.98 -7.57
C ARG A 82 8.67 2.20 -8.46
N TYR A 83 8.08 3.32 -8.06
CA TYR A 83 8.27 4.62 -8.71
C TYR A 83 9.09 5.52 -7.79
N THR A 84 10.36 5.70 -8.14
CA THR A 84 11.21 6.72 -7.51
C THR A 84 10.97 8.01 -8.29
N VAL A 85 10.39 9.03 -7.65
CA VAL A 85 10.28 10.34 -8.30
C VAL A 85 11.71 10.81 -8.57
N GLY A 86 12.06 10.91 -9.85
CA GLY A 86 13.38 11.37 -10.28
C GLY A 86 13.64 12.79 -9.78
N GLN A 87 14.89 13.01 -9.35
CA GLN A 87 15.47 14.34 -9.20
C GLN A 87 15.33 15.16 -10.49
#